data_AF-B1PM42-F1
#
_entry.id   AF-B1PM42-F1
#
_cell.length_a   1.000
_cell.length_b   1.000
_cell.length_c   1.000
_cell.angle_alpha   90.00
_cell.angle_beta   90.00
_cell.angle_gamma   90.00
#
_symmetry.space_group_name_H-M   'P 1'
#
loop_
_entity.id
_entity.type
_entity.pdbx_description
1 polymer ?
#
loop_
_entity_poly.entity_id
_entity_poly.type
_entity_poly.pdbx_seq_one_letter_code
_entity_poly.pdbx_strand_id
1 'polypeptide(L)'
;MRRADRLFQIVQYLRGGRLLTAQIIAERLEVTKRTIYRDVADLIGSGVPIEGEAGVGYVMRAGYDLPPLMFNSEEIVALVAGAWMIRAWGGASMAAAAEEALVKIEAVLPNEARARAASVPVRRHFGPPRPSLRLLLSCASLGYDARPASILGRKLNFF
;
A
#
# COMPACT_ATOMS: atom_id res chain seq x y z
N MET A 1 -15.79 -23.49 -8.05
CA MET A 1 -14.77 -22.50 -7.62
C MET A 1 -15.40 -21.38 -6.80
N ARG A 2 -14.81 -20.97 -5.67
CA ARG A 2 -15.32 -19.83 -4.90
C ARG A 2 -15.05 -18.53 -5.65
N ARG A 3 -15.91 -17.52 -5.45
CA ARG A 3 -15.81 -16.23 -6.17
C ARG A 3 -14.49 -15.50 -5.88
N ALA A 4 -14.02 -15.51 -4.62
CA ALA A 4 -12.78 -14.86 -4.23
C ALA A 4 -11.55 -15.44 -4.97
N ASP A 5 -11.45 -16.78 -5.02
CA ASP A 5 -10.38 -17.46 -5.75
C ASP A 5 -10.37 -17.08 -7.22
N ARG A 6 -11.55 -16.99 -7.83
CA ARG A 6 -11.71 -16.61 -9.24
C ARG A 6 -11.27 -15.18 -9.52
N LEU A 7 -11.68 -14.23 -8.69
CA LEU A 7 -11.27 -12.83 -8.81
C LEU A 7 -9.75 -12.69 -8.69
N PHE A 8 -9.14 -13.39 -7.72
CA PHE A 8 -7.69 -13.42 -7.57
C PHE A 8 -7.00 -13.99 -8.82
N GLN A 9 -7.46 -15.12 -9.35
CA GLN A 9 -6.86 -15.70 -10.55
C GLN A 9 -7.00 -14.82 -11.80
N ILE A 10 -8.14 -14.12 -11.97
CA ILE A 10 -8.31 -13.14 -13.06
C ILE A 10 -7.22 -12.06 -12.98
N VAL A 11 -6.98 -11.51 -11.80
CA VAL A 11 -5.91 -10.51 -11.58
C VAL A 11 -4.54 -11.10 -11.92
N GLN A 12 -4.25 -12.34 -11.50
CA GLN A 12 -2.97 -12.99 -11.81
C GLN A 12 -2.76 -13.20 -13.31
N TYR A 13 -3.80 -13.57 -14.06
CA TYR A 13 -3.70 -13.70 -15.51
C TYR A 13 -3.40 -12.36 -16.20
N LEU A 14 -3.98 -11.27 -15.72
CA LEU A 14 -3.81 -9.93 -16.31
C LEU A 14 -2.51 -9.24 -15.87
N ARG A 15 -1.91 -9.65 -14.74
CA ARG A 15 -0.68 -9.07 -14.17
C ARG A 15 0.53 -9.10 -15.09
N GLY A 16 0.59 -10.05 -16.02
CA GLY A 16 1.67 -10.12 -17.01
C GLY A 16 1.63 -9.02 -18.09
N GLY A 17 0.66 -8.09 -18.04
CA GLY A 17 0.53 -7.02 -19.03
C GLY A 17 0.15 -7.50 -20.44
N ARG A 18 -0.27 -8.75 -20.57
CA ARG A 18 -0.70 -9.35 -21.84
C ARG A 18 -2.19 -9.09 -22.03
N LEU A 19 -2.58 -8.66 -23.23
CA LEU A 19 -3.98 -8.55 -23.61
C LEU A 19 -4.60 -9.96 -23.67
N LEU A 20 -5.62 -10.20 -22.85
CA LEU A 20 -6.34 -11.48 -22.78
C LEU A 20 -7.83 -11.27 -23.00
N THR A 21 -8.42 -12.05 -23.91
CA THR A 21 -9.87 -11.99 -24.13
C THR A 21 -10.63 -12.68 -23.00
N ALA A 22 -11.88 -12.26 -22.79
CA ALA A 22 -12.77 -12.92 -21.84
C ALA A 22 -12.95 -14.42 -22.12
N GLN A 23 -12.86 -14.83 -23.40
CA GLN A 23 -12.94 -16.22 -23.82
C GLN A 23 -11.76 -17.04 -23.27
N ILE A 24 -10.52 -16.54 -23.42
CA ILE A 24 -9.31 -17.23 -22.94
C ILE A 24 -9.34 -17.38 -21.40
N ILE A 25 -9.74 -16.32 -20.71
CA ILE A 25 -9.83 -16.33 -19.25
C ILE A 25 -10.94 -17.30 -18.79
N ALA A 26 -12.08 -17.30 -19.49
CA ALA A 26 -13.21 -18.19 -19.22
C ALA A 26 -12.84 -19.67 -19.40
N GLU A 27 -12.13 -20.01 -20.47
CA GLU A 27 -11.64 -21.38 -20.73
C GLU A 27 -10.68 -21.86 -19.64
N ARG A 28 -9.71 -21.02 -19.24
CA ARG A 28 -8.75 -21.39 -18.19
C ARG A 28 -9.37 -21.57 -16.81
N LEU A 29 -10.42 -20.81 -16.53
CA LEU A 29 -11.13 -20.83 -15.26
C LEU A 29 -12.35 -21.76 -15.27
N GLU A 30 -12.62 -22.43 -16.40
CA GLU A 30 -13.79 -23.31 -16.60
C GLU A 30 -15.12 -22.63 -16.24
N VAL A 31 -15.27 -21.37 -16.65
CA VAL A 31 -16.49 -20.57 -16.43
C VAL A 31 -17.00 -19.98 -17.73
N THR A 32 -18.17 -19.32 -17.69
CA THR A 32 -18.71 -18.64 -18.87
C THR A 32 -18.11 -17.25 -19.06
N LYS A 33 -18.08 -16.77 -20.31
CA LYS A 33 -17.72 -15.36 -20.64
C LYS A 33 -18.50 -14.34 -19.84
N ARG A 34 -19.81 -14.56 -19.64
CA ARG A 34 -20.68 -13.66 -18.85
C ARG A 34 -20.18 -13.52 -17.40
N THR A 35 -19.69 -14.62 -16.82
CA THR A 35 -19.08 -14.60 -15.48
C THR A 35 -17.83 -13.73 -15.47
N ILE A 36 -16.95 -13.87 -16.48
CA ILE A 36 -15.73 -13.05 -16.60
C ILE A 36 -16.07 -11.57 -16.77
N TYR A 37 -17.01 -11.22 -17.64
CA TYR A 37 -17.41 -9.82 -17.82
C TYR A 37 -17.90 -9.17 -16.54
N ARG A 38 -18.74 -9.87 -15.78
CA ARG A 38 -19.22 -9.39 -14.49
C ARG A 38 -18.06 -9.25 -13.48
N ASP A 39 -17.23 -10.26 -13.35
CA ASP A 39 -16.13 -10.25 -12.39
C ASP A 39 -15.07 -9.19 -12.71
N VAL A 40 -14.77 -8.96 -13.99
CA VAL A 40 -13.89 -7.87 -14.43
C VAL A 40 -14.51 -6.51 -14.14
N ALA A 41 -15.82 -6.33 -14.38
CA ALA A 41 -16.51 -5.10 -14.00
C ALA A 41 -16.46 -4.84 -12.48
N ASP A 42 -16.62 -5.89 -11.67
CA ASP A 42 -16.49 -5.80 -10.21
C ASP A 42 -15.05 -5.46 -9.77
N LEU A 43 -14.03 -6.04 -10.44
CA LEU A 43 -12.62 -5.70 -10.21
C LEU A 43 -12.32 -4.24 -10.55
N ILE A 44 -12.80 -3.75 -11.70
CA ILE A 44 -12.66 -2.33 -12.10
C ILE A 44 -13.36 -1.43 -11.08
N GLY A 45 -14.58 -1.79 -10.65
CA GLY A 45 -15.33 -1.05 -9.63
C GLY A 45 -14.62 -1.00 -8.27
N SER A 46 -13.80 -2.00 -7.95
CA SER A 46 -12.96 -2.03 -6.74
C SER A 46 -11.63 -1.28 -6.86
N GLY A 47 -11.31 -0.72 -8.03
CA GLY A 47 -10.10 0.06 -8.28
C GLY A 47 -8.92 -0.73 -8.83
N VAL A 48 -9.13 -1.97 -9.29
CA VAL A 48 -8.08 -2.72 -10.00
C VAL A 48 -7.86 -2.07 -11.38
N PRO A 49 -6.61 -1.76 -11.77
CA PRO A 49 -6.27 -0.98 -12.97
C PRO A 49 -6.34 -1.82 -14.26
N ILE A 50 -7.50 -2.41 -14.51
CA ILE A 50 -7.79 -3.19 -15.72
C ILE A 50 -8.33 -2.24 -16.79
N GLU A 51 -7.69 -2.24 -17.94
CA GLU A 51 -8.16 -1.58 -19.16
C GLU A 51 -8.69 -2.62 -20.14
N GLY A 52 -9.72 -2.26 -20.90
CA GLY A 52 -10.25 -3.12 -21.96
C GLY A 52 -11.77 -3.14 -22.06
N GLU A 53 -12.25 -3.70 -23.15
CA GLU A 53 -13.67 -3.75 -23.49
C GLU A 53 -14.12 -5.17 -23.87
N ALA A 54 -15.42 -5.42 -23.72
CA ALA A 54 -16.01 -6.70 -24.09
C ALA A 54 -15.80 -6.98 -25.59
N GLY A 55 -15.17 -8.11 -25.90
CA GLY A 55 -14.88 -8.52 -27.28
C GLY A 55 -13.48 -8.13 -27.76
N VAL A 56 -12.88 -7.07 -27.21
CA VAL A 56 -11.49 -6.68 -27.48
C VAL A 56 -10.53 -7.43 -26.55
N GLY A 57 -10.91 -7.56 -25.28
CA GLY A 57 -10.10 -8.18 -24.24
C GLY A 57 -9.66 -7.20 -23.17
N TYR A 58 -8.91 -7.71 -22.19
CA TYR A 58 -8.52 -7.02 -20.98
C TYR A 58 -7.01 -7.08 -20.79
N VAL A 59 -6.45 -6.01 -20.26
CA VAL A 59 -5.05 -5.91 -19.87
C VAL A 59 -4.96 -5.14 -18.56
N MET A 60 -4.02 -5.48 -17.69
CA MET A 60 -3.77 -4.67 -16.49
C MET A 60 -2.58 -3.74 -16.77
N ARG A 61 -2.74 -2.44 -16.50
CA ARG A 61 -1.68 -1.45 -16.70
C ARG A 61 -0.43 -1.86 -15.91
N ALA A 62 0.71 -1.96 -16.59
CA ALA A 62 1.98 -2.24 -15.92
C ALA A 62 2.30 -1.11 -14.92
N GLY A 63 2.78 -1.48 -13.73
CA GLY A 63 3.26 -0.52 -12.72
C GLY A 63 2.47 -0.45 -11.41
N TYR A 64 1.39 -1.24 -11.23
CA TYR A 64 0.64 -1.27 -9.96
C TYR A 64 1.10 -2.32 -8.95
N ASP A 65 1.91 -3.28 -9.40
CA ASP A 65 2.47 -4.31 -8.52
C ASP A 65 3.98 -4.34 -8.73
N LEU A 66 4.73 -3.97 -7.70
CA LEU A 66 6.18 -4.14 -7.68
C LEU A 66 6.48 -5.62 -7.39
N PRO A 67 7.28 -6.31 -8.21
CA PRO A 67 7.76 -7.64 -7.85
C PRO A 67 8.54 -7.57 -6.51
N PRO A 68 8.71 -8.68 -5.77
CA PRO A 68 9.54 -8.69 -4.59
C PRO A 68 10.92 -8.11 -4.88
N LEU A 69 11.27 -7.00 -4.22
CA LEU A 69 12.55 -6.32 -4.40
C LEU A 69 13.51 -6.71 -3.28
N MET A 70 14.74 -7.04 -3.66
CA MET A 70 15.84 -7.22 -2.73
C MET A 70 16.56 -5.88 -2.61
N PHE A 71 16.44 -5.26 -1.43
CA PHE A 71 17.18 -4.05 -1.10
C PHE A 71 18.32 -4.36 -0.15
N ASN A 72 19.48 -3.76 -0.41
CA ASN A 72 20.55 -3.73 0.55
C ASN A 72 20.31 -2.65 1.62
N SER A 73 21.18 -2.60 2.63
CA SER A 73 21.01 -1.70 3.77
C SER A 73 21.11 -0.21 3.39
N GLU A 74 21.97 0.15 2.45
CA GLU A 74 22.18 1.54 2.03
C GLU A 74 21.01 2.03 1.17
N GLU A 75 20.49 1.17 0.30
CA GLU A 75 19.30 1.43 -0.53
C GLU A 75 18.07 1.72 0.35
N ILE A 76 17.86 0.94 1.41
CA ILE A 76 16.78 1.18 2.37
C ILE A 76 16.94 2.53 3.06
N VAL A 77 18.16 2.87 3.49
CA VAL A 77 18.44 4.14 4.16
C VAL A 77 18.13 5.32 3.21
N ALA A 78 18.54 5.22 1.95
CA ALA A 78 18.26 6.23 0.93
C ALA A 78 16.75 6.36 0.64
N LEU A 79 16.03 5.24 0.50
CA LEU A 79 14.58 5.24 0.26
C LEU A 79 13.80 5.86 1.42
N VAL A 80 14.13 5.47 2.65
CA VAL A 80 13.52 6.05 3.85
C VAL A 80 13.80 7.55 3.87
N ALA A 81 15.06 7.97 3.65
CA ALA A 81 15.43 9.38 3.64
C ALA A 81 14.64 10.19 2.60
N GLY A 82 14.50 9.67 1.38
CA GLY A 82 13.70 10.26 0.31
C GLY A 82 12.23 10.41 0.68
N ALA A 83 11.63 9.38 1.27
CA ALA A 83 10.23 9.41 1.69
C ALA A 83 9.98 10.50 2.76
N TRP A 84 10.89 10.68 3.72
CA TRP A 84 10.81 11.78 4.69
C TRP A 84 10.87 13.17 4.01
N MET A 85 11.70 13.34 2.98
CA MET A 85 11.77 14.62 2.24
C MET A 85 10.49 14.88 1.43
N ILE A 86 10.00 13.88 0.71
CA ILE A 86 8.76 13.98 -0.09
C ILE A 86 7.56 14.28 0.82
N ARG A 87 7.54 13.71 2.02
CA ARG A 87 6.51 14.02 3.01
C ARG A 87 6.49 15.50 3.41
N ALA A 88 7.66 16.14 3.48
CA ALA A 88 7.74 17.56 3.83
C ALA A 88 7.41 18.49 2.65
N TRP A 89 7.83 18.14 1.43
CA TRP A 89 7.84 19.08 0.29
C TRP A 89 7.08 18.61 -0.96
N GLY A 90 6.57 17.39 -1.00
CA GLY A 90 5.94 16.78 -2.19
C GLY A 90 4.47 17.11 -2.43
N GLY A 91 3.84 17.92 -1.57
CA GLY A 91 2.40 18.17 -1.62
C GLY A 91 1.57 17.01 -1.05
N ALA A 92 0.26 17.24 -0.88
CA ALA A 92 -0.60 16.36 -0.06
C ALA A 92 -0.68 14.91 -0.56
N SER A 93 -0.78 14.70 -1.89
CA SER A 93 -0.88 13.36 -2.48
C SER A 93 0.42 12.56 -2.33
N MET A 94 1.56 13.18 -2.62
CA MET A 94 2.86 12.52 -2.51
C MET A 94 3.25 12.29 -1.05
N ALA A 95 2.87 13.20 -0.14
CA ALA A 95 3.10 13.02 1.29
C ALA A 95 2.31 11.84 1.86
N ALA A 96 1.04 11.67 1.46
CA ALA A 96 0.23 10.52 1.84
C ALA A 96 0.82 9.21 1.30
N ALA A 97 1.24 9.19 0.02
CA ALA A 97 1.88 8.03 -0.57
C ALA A 97 3.22 7.68 0.12
N ALA A 98 4.02 8.69 0.51
CA ALA A 98 5.27 8.51 1.23
C ALA A 98 5.06 7.92 2.64
N GLU A 99 4.04 8.36 3.37
CA GLU A 99 3.68 7.79 4.68
C GLU A 99 3.31 6.31 4.54
N GLU A 100 2.49 5.97 3.54
CA GLU A 100 2.07 4.59 3.30
C GLU A 100 3.25 3.69 2.87
N ALA A 101 4.17 4.22 2.06
CA ALA A 101 5.39 3.53 1.67
C ALA A 101 6.29 3.25 2.89
N LEU A 102 6.47 4.22 3.79
CA LEU A 102 7.25 4.04 5.02
C LEU A 102 6.68 2.92 5.90
N VAL A 103 5.35 2.86 6.07
CA VAL A 103 4.70 1.78 6.83
C VAL A 103 5.01 0.40 6.22
N LYS A 104 4.95 0.28 4.89
CA LYS A 104 5.24 -0.99 4.19
C LYS A 104 6.71 -1.37 4.31
N ILE A 105 7.64 -0.41 4.20
CA ILE A 105 9.07 -0.64 4.36
C ILE A 105 9.39 -1.07 5.80
N GLU A 106 8.89 -0.37 6.81
CA GLU A 106 9.14 -0.71 8.21
C GLU A 106 8.62 -2.10 8.60
N ALA A 107 7.52 -2.56 7.99
CA ALA A 107 6.95 -3.87 8.23
C ALA A 107 7.86 -5.03 7.79
N VAL A 108 8.70 -4.82 6.77
CA VAL A 108 9.58 -5.87 6.20
C VAL A 108 11.03 -5.77 6.66
N LEU A 109 11.41 -4.69 7.36
CA LEU A 109 12.79 -4.50 7.80
C LEU A 109 13.15 -5.29 9.07
N PRO A 110 14.31 -5.98 9.08
CA PRO A 110 14.89 -6.53 10.31
C PRO A 110 15.29 -5.42 11.29
N ASN A 111 15.33 -5.74 12.59
CA ASN A 111 15.50 -4.77 13.69
C ASN A 111 16.71 -3.85 13.51
N GLU A 112 17.84 -4.38 13.05
CA GLU A 112 19.08 -3.61 12.83
C GLU A 112 18.95 -2.57 11.71
N ALA A 113 18.27 -2.93 10.61
CA ALA A 113 18.00 -2.02 9.51
C ALA A 113 16.98 -0.94 9.90
N ARG A 114 15.99 -1.30 10.74
CA ARG A 114 15.03 -0.36 11.30
C ARG A 114 15.70 0.68 12.19
N ALA A 115 16.64 0.27 13.04
CA ALA A 115 17.40 1.18 13.90
C ALA A 115 18.23 2.18 13.07
N ARG A 116 18.87 1.72 11.99
CA ARG A 116 19.62 2.58 11.06
C ARG A 116 18.73 3.53 10.27
N ALA A 117 17.59 3.06 9.76
CA ALA A 117 16.61 3.90 9.10
C ALA A 117 16.05 4.99 10.04
N ALA A 118 15.89 4.67 11.34
CA ALA A 118 15.41 5.61 12.34
C ALA A 118 16.44 6.68 12.72
N SER A 119 17.74 6.40 12.57
CA SER A 119 18.82 7.32 12.92
C SER A 119 19.17 8.33 11.81
N VAL A 120 18.54 8.23 10.63
CA VAL A 120 18.80 9.13 9.50
C VAL A 120 18.46 10.58 9.89
N PRO A 121 19.40 11.54 9.75
CA PRO A 121 19.23 12.93 10.18
C PRO A 121 18.03 13.66 9.55
N VAL A 122 17.66 13.28 8.32
CA VAL A 122 16.55 13.88 7.59
C VAL A 122 15.21 13.68 8.33
N ARG A 123 15.05 12.57 9.06
CA ARG A 123 13.88 12.32 9.92
C ARG A 123 13.74 13.36 11.02
N ARG A 124 14.84 13.91 11.52
CA ARG A 124 14.82 14.92 12.60
C ARG A 124 14.35 16.28 12.11
N HIS A 125 14.66 16.62 10.86
CA HIS A 125 14.31 17.91 10.25
C HIS A 125 12.92 17.89 9.61
N PHE A 126 12.49 16.74 9.12
CA PHE A 126 11.27 16.58 8.31
C PHE A 126 10.27 15.58 8.92
N GLY A 127 10.44 15.25 10.20
CA GLY A 127 9.52 14.43 10.99
C GLY A 127 8.13 15.07 11.14
N PRO A 128 7.09 14.34 11.60
CA PRO A 128 5.81 14.97 11.89
C PRO A 128 6.06 16.17 12.81
N PRO A 129 5.34 17.29 12.63
CA PRO A 129 5.48 18.42 13.53
C PRO A 129 5.27 17.89 14.95
N ARG A 130 6.29 18.02 15.80
CA ARG A 130 6.12 17.68 17.21
C ARG A 130 4.95 18.53 17.70
N PRO A 131 3.98 17.93 18.42
CA PRO A 131 2.96 18.75 19.06
C PRO A 131 3.69 19.80 19.89
N SER A 132 3.41 21.07 19.60
CA SER A 132 4.06 22.18 20.29
C SER A 132 3.92 21.97 21.81
N LEU A 133 4.94 22.33 22.59
CA LEU A 133 4.88 22.25 24.06
C LEU A 133 3.61 22.90 24.62
N ARG A 134 3.05 23.89 23.92
CA ARG A 134 1.76 24.52 24.24
C ARG A 134 0.56 23.57 24.17
N LEU A 135 0.49 22.70 23.16
CA LEU A 135 -0.55 21.67 23.04
C LEU A 135 -0.38 20.56 24.10
N LEU A 136 0.85 20.17 24.40
CA LEU A 136 1.14 19.17 25.44
C LEU A 136 0.78 19.70 26.84
N LEU A 137 1.09 20.97 27.14
CA LEU A 137 0.71 21.62 28.39
C LEU A 137 -0.81 21.81 28.49
N SER A 138 -1.49 22.12 27.39
CA SER A 138 -2.96 22.21 27.34
C SER A 138 -3.64 20.87 27.64
N CYS A 139 -3.11 19.76 27.13
CA CYS A 139 -3.63 18.41 27.42
C CYS A 139 -3.32 17.98 28.87
N ALA A 140 -2.15 18.33 29.39
CA ALA A 140 -1.78 18.05 30.78
C ALA A 140 -2.64 18.83 31.78
N SER A 141 -3.02 20.08 31.48
CA SER A 141 -3.95 20.86 32.32
C SER A 141 -5.39 20.35 32.27
N LEU A 142 -5.75 19.55 31.26
CA LEU A 142 -7.05 18.88 31.13
C LEU A 142 -7.05 17.48 31.76
N GLY A 143 -5.99 17.08 32.47
CA GLY A 143 -5.90 15.77 33.13
C GLY A 143 -5.79 14.58 32.18
N TYR A 144 -5.46 14.82 30.90
CA TYR A 144 -5.31 13.76 29.92
C TYR A 144 -3.87 13.25 29.94
N ASP A 145 -3.68 12.02 30.44
CA ASP A 145 -2.38 11.35 30.55
C ASP A 145 -1.81 11.11 29.15
N ALA A 146 -0.91 11.98 28.70
CA ALA A 146 -0.23 11.90 27.41
C ALA A 146 0.86 10.82 27.45
N ARG A 147 0.45 9.56 27.56
CA ARG A 147 1.35 8.43 27.31
C ARG A 147 1.62 8.35 25.81
N PRO A 148 2.88 8.17 25.37
CA PRO A 148 3.15 7.88 23.97
C PRO A 148 2.41 6.59 23.61
N ALA A 149 1.60 6.64 22.55
CA ALA A 149 0.86 5.49 22.05
C ALA A 149 1.85 4.37 21.68
N SER A 150 2.11 3.48 22.64
CA SER A 150 2.73 2.20 22.42
C SER A 150 1.79 1.41 21.50
N ILE A 151 2.25 1.23 20.27
CA ILE A 151 1.72 0.26 19.33
C ILE A 151 1.95 -1.11 19.96
N LEU A 152 0.99 -1.62 20.75
CA LEU A 152 0.90 -3.03 21.09
C LEU A 152 -0.54 -3.40 21.47
N GLY A 153 -1.16 -4.27 20.67
CA GLY A 153 -2.27 -5.12 21.10
C GLY A 153 -3.69 -4.52 21.06
N ARG A 154 -4.23 -4.21 19.88
CA ARG A 154 -5.70 -4.23 19.70
C ARG A 154 -6.18 -5.68 19.81
N LYS A 155 -6.74 -6.07 20.95
CA LYS A 155 -7.94 -6.94 20.95
C LYS A 155 -9.14 -6.01 20.93
N LEU A 156 -9.70 -5.81 19.74
CA LEU A 156 -11.05 -5.33 19.55
C LEU A 156 -11.99 -6.47 19.96
N ASN A 157 -12.72 -6.31 21.06
CA ASN A 157 -14.00 -6.99 21.24
C ASN A 157 -15.07 -5.90 21.19
N PHE A 158 -15.79 -5.87 20.07
CA PHE A 158 -17.12 -5.32 20.00
C PHE A 158 -18.09 -6.47 20.30
N PHE A 159 -18.64 -6.46 21.51
CA PHE A 159 -19.97 -6.87 21.99
C PHE A 159 -19.88 -7.15 23.49
#